data_AF-A0A661YYU9-F1
#
_entry.id   AF-A0A661YYU9-F1
#
_cell.length_a   1.000
_cell.length_b   1.000
_cell.length_c   1.000
_cell.angle_alpha   90.00
_cell.angle_beta   90.00
_cell.angle_gamma   90.00
#
_symmetry.space_group_name_H-M   'P 1'
#
loop_
_entity.id
_entity.type
_entity.pdbx_description
1 polymer ?
#
loop_
_entity_poly.entity_id
_entity_poly.type
_entity_poly.pdbx_seq_one_letter_code
_entity_poly.pdbx_strand_id
1 'polypeptide(L)'
;MLEQFTPYLIYLFYTVSGIQFFFLIIIFGRLLFFNKQKVNIENTKKGLSIIITARNEYYNLKKFLPNILEQDYPEFEVIVVNDASTDDTDFLLQEFKSKHPHLNYFTVQSGINFFHGKKFPLSVGIKSAKYETILLTDADCVPSSNQWAKEMVAAYDDNVEIVLGYGAYEEQKGFLNKLIRYDTIRVAITYLSFAKWGIPYMGVGRNLSYKKDLFYKQN
;
A
#
# COMPACT_ATOMS: atom_id res chain seq x y z
N MET A 1 -11.58 -35.67 -42.50
CA MET A 1 -12.42 -34.56 -41.98
C MET A 1 -11.63 -33.65 -41.03
N LEU A 2 -10.96 -34.18 -40.00
CA LEU A 2 -10.13 -33.38 -39.07
C LEU A 2 -8.95 -32.66 -39.75
N GLU A 3 -8.27 -33.29 -40.71
CA GLU A 3 -7.12 -32.68 -41.42
C GLU A 3 -7.48 -31.41 -42.21
N GLN A 4 -8.73 -31.27 -42.65
CA GLN A 4 -9.19 -30.07 -43.36
C GLN A 4 -9.39 -28.87 -42.42
N PHE A 5 -9.60 -29.10 -41.12
CA PHE A 5 -9.79 -28.03 -40.13
C PHE A 5 -8.48 -27.57 -39.47
N THR A 6 -7.43 -28.39 -39.50
CA THR A 6 -6.11 -28.10 -38.94
C THR A 6 -5.55 -26.71 -39.31
N PRO A 7 -5.52 -26.27 -40.58
CA PRO A 7 -4.97 -24.95 -40.92
C PRO A 7 -5.76 -23.79 -40.30
N TYR A 8 -7.10 -23.90 -40.22
CA TYR A 8 -7.94 -22.88 -39.60
C TYR A 8 -7.70 -22.76 -38.10
N LEU A 9 -7.52 -23.89 -37.40
CA LEU A 9 -7.18 -23.89 -35.97
C LEU A 9 -5.81 -23.24 -35.72
N ILE A 10 -4.84 -23.48 -36.61
CA ILE A 10 -3.51 -22.85 -36.54
C ILE A 10 -3.61 -21.34 -36.75
N TYR A 11 -4.37 -20.87 -37.75
CA TYR A 11 -4.57 -19.43 -37.97
C TYR A 11 -5.30 -18.76 -36.80
N LEU A 12 -6.32 -19.41 -36.24
CA LEU A 12 -7.02 -18.92 -35.07
C LEU A 12 -6.07 -18.81 -33.87
N PHE A 13 -5.26 -19.84 -33.61
CA PHE A 13 -4.27 -19.82 -32.55
C PHE A 13 -3.30 -18.65 -32.70
N TYR A 14 -2.68 -18.49 -33.87
CA TYR A 14 -1.75 -17.37 -34.10
C TYR A 14 -2.42 -16.00 -33.99
N THR A 15 -3.66 -15.88 -34.46
CA THR A 15 -4.43 -14.62 -34.35
C THR A 15 -4.70 -14.29 -32.89
N VAL A 16 -5.20 -15.23 -32.10
CA VAL A 16 -5.47 -15.05 -30.67
C VAL A 16 -4.18 -14.78 -29.90
N SER A 17 -3.11 -15.52 -30.17
CA SER A 17 -1.80 -15.28 -29.56
C SER A 17 -1.23 -13.91 -29.94
N GLY A 18 -1.42 -13.47 -31.18
CA GLY A 18 -1.02 -12.14 -31.64
C GLY A 18 -1.78 -11.05 -30.91
N ILE A 19 -3.11 -11.13 -30.84
CA ILE A 19 -3.96 -10.20 -30.09
C ILE A 19 -3.53 -10.15 -28.62
N GLN A 20 -3.34 -11.31 -27.98
CA GLN A 20 -2.89 -11.39 -26.60
C GLN A 20 -1.51 -10.75 -26.42
N PHE A 21 -0.56 -11.01 -27.32
CA PHE A 21 0.78 -10.43 -27.27
C PHE A 21 0.75 -8.90 -27.38
N PHE A 22 -0.03 -8.34 -28.31
CA PHE A 22 -0.22 -6.90 -28.44
C PHE A 22 -0.90 -6.31 -27.21
N PHE A 23 -1.94 -6.96 -26.68
CA PHE A 23 -2.58 -6.54 -25.44
C PHE A 23 -1.58 -6.45 -24.29
N LEU A 24 -0.74 -7.48 -24.10
CA LEU A 24 0.27 -7.49 -23.05
C LEU A 24 1.28 -6.34 -23.23
N ILE A 25 1.80 -6.14 -24.45
CA ILE A 25 2.77 -5.06 -24.71
C ILE A 25 2.15 -3.69 -24.47
N ILE A 26 0.91 -3.46 -24.92
CA ILE A 26 0.23 -2.17 -24.77
C ILE A 26 -0.04 -1.88 -23.29
N ILE A 27 -0.61 -2.85 -22.57
CA ILE A 27 -0.96 -2.67 -21.15
C ILE A 27 0.30 -2.51 -20.31
N PHE A 28 1.24 -3.45 -20.39
CA PHE A 28 2.39 -3.51 -19.49
C PHE A 28 3.60 -2.69 -19.98
N GLY A 29 3.69 -2.39 -21.27
CA GLY A 29 4.81 -1.65 -21.86
C GLY A 29 4.91 -0.22 -21.34
N ARG A 30 3.78 0.45 -21.03
CA ARG A 30 3.80 1.80 -20.44
C ARG A 30 4.48 1.84 -19.07
N LEU A 31 4.39 0.75 -18.30
CA LEU A 31 5.04 0.65 -17.00
C LEU A 31 6.57 0.51 -17.14
N LEU A 32 7.06 -0.15 -18.21
CA LEU A 32 8.51 -0.30 -18.45
C LEU A 32 9.21 1.05 -18.67
N PHE A 33 8.53 2.01 -19.29
CA PHE A 33 9.03 3.37 -19.50
C PHE A 33 8.63 4.33 -18.39
N PHE A 34 8.14 3.82 -17.26
CA PHE A 34 7.78 4.66 -16.13
C PHE A 34 9.05 5.23 -15.48
N ASN A 35 9.30 6.52 -15.71
CA ASN A 35 10.31 7.25 -14.98
C ASN A 35 9.77 7.64 -13.60
N LYS A 36 10.58 7.39 -12.58
CA LYS A 36 10.34 7.91 -11.23
C LYS A 36 10.18 9.42 -11.32
N GLN A 37 9.03 9.94 -10.90
CA GLN A 37 8.84 11.38 -10.82
C GLN A 37 9.91 11.94 -9.88
N LYS A 38 10.53 13.06 -10.29
CA LYS A 38 11.43 13.80 -9.39
C LYS A 38 10.62 14.23 -8.18
N VAL A 39 11.22 14.13 -7.00
CA VAL A 39 10.57 14.54 -5.76
C VAL A 39 10.15 16.00 -5.87
N ASN A 40 8.85 16.25 -5.93
CA ASN A 40 8.33 17.61 -5.90
C ASN A 40 8.36 18.11 -4.45
N ILE A 41 9.29 19.02 -4.18
CA ILE A 41 9.52 19.58 -2.85
C ILE A 41 8.27 20.25 -2.31
N GLU A 42 7.42 20.85 -3.15
CA GLU A 42 6.20 21.52 -2.70
C GLU A 42 5.17 20.55 -2.12
N ASN A 43 5.02 19.37 -2.73
CA ASN A 43 4.10 18.35 -2.20
C ASN A 43 4.59 17.82 -0.84
N THR A 44 5.90 17.74 -0.65
CA THR A 44 6.50 17.28 0.60
C THR A 44 6.39 18.27 1.76
N LYS A 45 5.83 19.47 1.51
CA LYS A 45 5.47 20.44 2.56
C LYS A 45 4.08 20.21 3.15
N LYS A 46 3.23 19.40 2.50
CA LYS A 46 1.88 19.09 3.02
C LYS A 46 2.02 18.13 4.20
N GLY A 47 1.27 18.35 5.27
CA GLY A 47 1.27 17.41 6.38
C GLY A 47 0.78 16.01 5.97
N LEU A 48 1.32 14.97 6.62
CA LEU A 48 1.05 13.57 6.32
C LEU A 48 0.60 12.81 7.57
N SER A 49 -0.47 12.02 7.47
CA SER A 49 -0.89 11.10 8.53
C SER A 49 -0.64 9.66 8.09
N ILE A 50 0.29 8.97 8.75
CA ILE A 50 0.59 7.55 8.51
C ILE A 50 -0.29 6.72 9.44
N ILE A 51 -1.04 5.76 8.90
CA ILE A 51 -2.01 4.98 9.67
C ILE A 51 -1.64 3.51 9.66
N ILE A 52 -1.62 2.91 10.84
CA ILE A 52 -1.32 1.50 11.08
C ILE A 52 -2.43 0.91 11.95
N THR A 53 -2.95 -0.25 11.57
CA THR A 53 -3.84 -1.03 12.44
C THR A 53 -3.06 -2.20 13.02
N ALA A 54 -3.21 -2.46 14.31
CA ALA A 54 -2.49 -3.49 15.04
C ALA A 54 -3.44 -4.31 15.91
N ARG A 55 -3.29 -5.64 15.90
CA ARG A 55 -3.96 -6.55 16.82
C ARG A 55 -3.03 -7.71 17.16
N ASN A 56 -2.56 -7.76 18.41
CA ASN A 56 -1.55 -8.70 18.86
C ASN A 56 -0.24 -8.60 18.06
N GLU A 57 0.23 -7.37 17.86
CA GLU A 57 1.36 -7.05 16.97
C GLU A 57 2.61 -6.58 17.74
N TYR A 58 2.75 -6.96 19.02
CA TYR A 58 3.85 -6.49 19.88
C TYR A 58 5.23 -6.65 19.22
N TYR A 59 5.55 -7.84 18.70
CA TYR A 59 6.86 -8.11 18.11
C TYR A 59 7.10 -7.34 16.81
N ASN A 60 6.06 -7.21 15.98
CA ASN A 60 6.14 -6.53 14.70
C ASN A 60 6.28 -5.01 14.91
N LEU A 61 5.44 -4.41 15.75
CA LEU A 61 5.55 -2.99 16.09
C LEU A 61 6.90 -2.66 16.74
N LYS A 62 7.38 -3.50 17.66
CA LYS A 62 8.69 -3.30 18.30
C LYS A 62 9.82 -3.27 17.28
N LYS A 63 9.72 -4.08 16.22
CA LYS A 63 10.72 -4.19 15.16
C LYS A 63 10.59 -3.09 14.09
N PHE A 64 9.37 -2.78 13.67
CA PHE A 64 9.13 -2.03 12.44
C PHE A 64 8.69 -0.58 12.67
N LEU A 65 7.93 -0.30 13.75
CA LEU A 65 7.43 1.05 14.05
C LEU A 65 8.55 2.11 14.15
N PRO A 66 9.75 1.83 14.71
CA PRO A 66 10.85 2.81 14.71
C PRO A 66 11.19 3.35 13.31
N ASN A 67 11.21 2.49 12.29
CA ASN A 67 11.51 2.90 10.91
C ASN A 67 10.44 3.82 10.30
N ILE A 68 9.20 3.72 10.79
CA ILE A 68 8.10 4.62 10.42
C ILE A 68 8.22 5.95 11.15
N LEU A 69 8.60 5.91 12.43
CA LEU A 69 8.76 7.10 13.28
C LEU A 69 9.96 7.96 12.89
N GLU A 70 10.97 7.35 12.26
CA GLU A 70 12.23 7.98 11.84
C GLU A 70 12.24 8.40 10.35
N GLN A 71 11.07 8.50 9.70
CA GLN A 71 10.99 9.00 8.33
C GLN A 71 11.48 10.46 8.24
N ASP A 72 12.28 10.74 7.21
CA ASP A 72 12.70 12.10 6.83
C ASP A 72 11.56 12.79 6.07
N TYR A 73 10.60 13.28 6.84
CA TYR A 73 9.47 14.03 6.35
C TYR A 73 9.20 15.24 7.26
N PRO A 74 9.00 16.46 6.71
CA PRO A 74 8.97 17.68 7.54
C PRO A 74 7.85 17.72 8.58
N GLU A 75 6.62 17.39 8.16
CA GLU A 75 5.44 17.44 9.01
C GLU A 75 4.61 16.17 8.85
N PHE A 76 4.71 15.25 9.80
CA PHE A 76 3.88 14.05 9.80
C PHE A 76 3.47 13.63 11.19
N GLU A 77 2.42 12.83 11.25
CA GLU A 77 2.05 12.06 12.43
C GLU A 77 1.93 10.57 12.07
N VAL A 78 2.05 9.72 13.07
CA VAL A 78 1.80 8.29 12.97
C VAL A 78 0.65 7.96 13.89
N ILE A 79 -0.39 7.31 13.38
CA ILE A 79 -1.55 6.87 14.13
C ILE A 79 -1.58 5.35 14.14
N VAL A 80 -1.42 4.75 15.31
CA VAL A 80 -1.59 3.30 15.49
C VAL A 80 -2.94 3.03 16.15
N VAL A 81 -3.80 2.27 15.48
CA VAL A 81 -5.08 1.81 16.07
C VAL A 81 -4.90 0.40 16.58
N ASN A 82 -4.88 0.26 17.91
CA ASN A 82 -4.83 -1.01 18.62
C ASN A 82 -6.24 -1.62 18.68
N ASP A 83 -6.50 -2.64 17.85
CA ASP A 83 -7.80 -3.32 17.71
C ASP A 83 -7.95 -4.46 18.72
N ALA A 84 -8.24 -4.09 19.97
CA ALA A 84 -8.52 -5.03 21.07
C ALA A 84 -7.43 -6.11 21.25
N SER A 85 -6.15 -5.70 21.24
CA SER A 85 -5.05 -6.62 21.55
C SER A 85 -5.15 -7.16 22.98
N THR A 86 -4.71 -8.40 23.14
CA THR A 86 -4.64 -9.13 24.41
C THR A 86 -3.20 -9.38 24.86
N ASP A 87 -2.22 -9.04 24.04
CA ASP A 87 -0.79 -9.07 24.36
C ASP A 87 -0.30 -7.68 24.84
N ASP A 88 1.01 -7.53 25.00
CA ASP A 88 1.64 -6.29 25.49
C ASP A 88 1.68 -5.14 24.46
N THR A 89 0.93 -5.24 23.34
CA THR A 89 0.89 -4.20 22.30
C THR A 89 0.54 -2.82 22.86
N ASP A 90 -0.41 -2.73 23.78
CA ASP A 90 -0.86 -1.45 24.34
C ASP A 90 0.25 -0.78 25.18
N PHE A 91 0.92 -1.55 26.04
CA PHE A 91 2.05 -1.09 26.84
C PHE A 91 3.21 -0.60 25.97
N LEU A 92 3.51 -1.32 24.89
CA LEU A 92 4.53 -0.93 23.92
C LEU A 92 4.20 0.41 23.26
N LEU A 93 2.95 0.61 22.85
CA LEU A 93 2.50 1.86 22.22
C LEU A 93 2.55 3.05 23.20
N GLN A 94 2.20 2.82 24.47
CA GLN A 94 2.34 3.81 25.53
C GLN A 94 3.81 4.24 25.70
N GLU A 95 4.74 3.28 25.70
CA GLU A 95 6.18 3.56 25.78
C GLU A 95 6.66 4.38 24.58
N PHE A 96 6.31 3.98 23.36
CA PHE A 96 6.69 4.74 22.16
C PHE A 96 6.09 6.14 22.16
N LYS A 97 4.83 6.32 22.58
CA LYS A 97 4.19 7.64 22.65
C LYS A 97 4.95 8.59 23.57
N SER A 98 5.51 8.10 24.66
CA SER A 98 6.31 8.92 25.58
C SER A 98 7.62 9.44 24.96
N LYS A 99 8.15 8.73 23.96
CA LYS A 99 9.42 9.04 23.28
C LYS A 99 9.22 9.79 21.96
N HIS A 100 8.07 9.63 21.31
CA HIS A 100 7.78 10.18 19.98
C HIS A 100 6.49 11.01 20.01
N PRO A 101 6.59 12.36 20.14
CA PRO A 101 5.42 13.23 20.26
C PRO A 101 4.44 13.14 19.08
N HIS A 102 4.96 12.85 17.88
CA HIS A 102 4.21 12.70 16.63
C HIS A 102 3.56 11.33 16.44
N LEU A 103 3.84 10.35 17.31
CA LEU A 103 3.04 9.13 17.40
C LEU A 103 1.76 9.43 18.16
N ASN A 104 0.61 8.96 17.70
CA ASN A 104 -0.64 8.89 18.44
C ASN A 104 -1.14 7.44 18.36
N TYR A 105 -1.86 6.99 19.37
CA TYR A 105 -2.49 5.67 19.30
C TYR A 105 -3.88 5.69 19.95
N PHE A 106 -4.75 4.83 19.44
CA PHE A 106 -6.11 4.66 19.94
C PHE A 106 -6.38 3.18 20.15
N THR A 107 -6.96 2.85 21.30
CA THR A 107 -7.30 1.47 21.63
C THR A 107 -8.80 1.26 21.49
N VAL A 108 -9.17 0.43 20.52
CA VAL A 108 -10.55 -0.05 20.35
C VAL A 108 -10.77 -1.14 21.38
N GLN A 109 -11.73 -0.93 22.29
CA GLN A 109 -12.05 -1.93 23.30
C GLN A 109 -12.75 -3.15 22.68
N SER A 110 -12.52 -4.32 23.28
CA SER A 110 -13.20 -5.55 22.90
C SER A 110 -14.72 -5.39 22.98
N GLY A 111 -15.45 -5.91 21.98
CA GLY A 111 -16.91 -5.85 21.91
C GLY A 111 -17.49 -4.58 21.29
N ILE A 112 -16.69 -3.55 20.97
CA ILE A 112 -17.14 -2.36 20.22
C ILE A 112 -17.09 -2.61 18.70
N ASN A 113 -16.08 -3.35 18.25
CA ASN A 113 -15.91 -3.68 16.84
C ASN A 113 -16.78 -4.89 16.47
N PHE A 114 -17.97 -4.62 15.93
CA PHE A 114 -18.88 -5.65 15.39
C PHE A 114 -18.54 -6.06 13.95
N PHE A 115 -17.56 -5.39 13.31
CA PHE A 115 -17.13 -5.72 11.96
C PHE A 115 -15.97 -6.71 11.99
N HIS A 116 -16.00 -7.69 11.09
CA HIS A 116 -14.87 -8.59 10.91
C HIS A 116 -13.71 -7.89 10.19
N GLY A 117 -12.51 -7.99 10.77
CA GLY A 117 -11.25 -7.59 10.16
C GLY A 117 -10.88 -6.11 10.37
N LYS A 118 -9.89 -5.65 9.59
CA LYS A 118 -9.20 -4.37 9.83
C LYS A 118 -9.96 -3.10 9.41
N LYS A 119 -11.15 -3.22 8.80
CA LYS A 119 -11.86 -2.07 8.23
C LYS A 119 -12.30 -1.06 9.29
N PHE A 120 -12.83 -1.53 10.42
CA PHE A 120 -13.27 -0.67 11.50
C PHE A 120 -12.12 0.09 12.16
N PRO A 121 -11.05 -0.57 12.67
CA PRO A 121 -9.93 0.14 13.26
C PRO A 121 -9.23 1.06 12.24
N LEU A 122 -9.15 0.65 10.96
CA LEU A 122 -8.61 1.51 9.92
C LEU A 122 -9.46 2.78 9.74
N SER A 123 -10.79 2.66 9.77
CA SER A 123 -11.71 3.81 9.68
C SER A 123 -11.56 4.76 10.88
N VAL A 124 -11.36 4.22 12.09
CA VAL A 124 -11.05 5.02 13.28
C VAL A 124 -9.76 5.80 13.07
N GLY A 125 -8.72 5.16 12.54
CA GLY A 125 -7.45 5.81 12.24
C GLY A 125 -7.61 6.95 11.22
N ILE A 126 -8.32 6.69 10.12
CA ILE A 126 -8.51 7.68 9.04
C ILE A 126 -9.31 8.89 9.55
N LYS A 127 -10.38 8.64 10.33
CA LYS A 127 -11.20 9.72 10.90
C LYS A 127 -10.45 10.53 11.95
N SER A 128 -9.46 9.94 12.61
CA SER A 128 -8.63 10.61 13.63
C SER A 128 -7.43 11.36 13.03
N ALA A 129 -7.16 11.20 11.73
CA ALA A 129 -6.04 11.84 11.06
C ALA A 129 -6.19 13.37 11.01
N LYS A 130 -5.17 14.07 11.49
CA LYS A 130 -5.04 15.53 11.46
C LYS A 130 -4.91 16.03 10.02
N TYR A 131 -4.07 15.38 9.22
CA TYR A 131 -3.75 15.86 7.88
C TYR A 131 -4.68 15.29 6.81
N GLU A 132 -4.61 15.89 5.63
CA GLU A 132 -5.42 15.50 4.48
C GLU A 132 -4.80 14.34 3.71
N THR A 133 -3.47 14.28 3.63
CA THR A 133 -2.79 13.16 2.98
C THR A 133 -2.69 11.99 3.96
N ILE A 134 -3.29 10.87 3.57
CA ILE A 134 -3.27 9.61 4.34
C ILE A 134 -2.29 8.65 3.68
N LEU A 135 -1.43 8.02 4.47
CA LEU A 135 -0.56 6.93 4.02
C LEU A 135 -0.78 5.70 4.89
N LEU A 136 -1.13 4.59 4.27
CA LEU A 136 -1.43 3.34 4.94
C LEU A 136 -0.24 2.38 4.86
N THR A 137 0.04 1.72 5.97
CA THR A 137 0.94 0.57 6.04
C THR A 137 0.43 -0.42 7.09
N ASP A 138 0.89 -1.67 7.01
CA ASP A 138 0.55 -2.71 7.98
C ASP A 138 1.62 -2.79 9.10
N ALA A 139 1.27 -3.34 10.26
CA ALA A 139 2.17 -3.40 11.43
C ALA A 139 3.40 -4.30 11.21
N ASP A 140 3.32 -5.24 10.27
CA ASP A 140 4.35 -6.21 9.88
C ASP A 140 5.22 -5.74 8.71
N CYS A 141 5.07 -4.49 8.27
CA CYS A 141 5.77 -3.92 7.13
C CYS A 141 6.86 -2.94 7.55
N VAL A 142 7.97 -2.93 6.80
CA VAL A 142 9.07 -1.98 6.96
C VAL A 142 9.19 -1.10 5.72
N PRO A 143 9.38 0.23 5.86
CA PRO A 143 9.74 1.10 4.75
C PRO A 143 11.05 0.67 4.08
N SER A 144 11.14 0.87 2.76
CA SER A 144 12.38 0.61 2.02
C SER A 144 13.53 1.55 2.38
N SER A 145 13.22 2.73 2.94
CA SER A 145 14.18 3.74 3.39
C SER A 145 13.52 4.74 4.33
N ASN A 146 14.31 5.64 4.91
CA ASN A 146 13.80 6.81 5.62
C ASN A 146 13.15 7.86 4.71
N GLN A 147 13.21 7.71 3.37
CA GLN A 147 12.57 8.62 2.41
C GLN A 147 11.22 8.10 1.90
N TRP A 148 10.75 6.92 2.33
CA TRP A 148 9.55 6.28 1.79
C TRP A 148 8.32 7.19 1.82
N ALA A 149 8.06 7.86 2.94
CA ALA A 149 6.95 8.80 3.08
C ALA A 149 7.03 9.93 2.04
N LYS A 150 8.23 10.50 1.86
CA LYS A 150 8.52 11.55 0.89
C LYS A 150 8.30 11.08 -0.54
N GLU A 151 8.72 9.86 -0.86
CA GLU A 151 8.53 9.26 -2.18
C GLU A 151 7.06 9.00 -2.51
N MET A 152 6.27 8.53 -1.54
CA MET A 152 4.84 8.35 -1.70
C MET A 152 4.12 9.69 -1.90
N VAL A 153 4.47 10.71 -1.13
CA VAL A 153 3.84 12.04 -1.27
C VAL A 153 4.30 12.77 -2.53
N ALA A 154 5.53 12.54 -3.00
CA ALA A 154 6.06 13.16 -4.21
C ALA A 154 5.26 12.81 -5.47
N ALA A 155 4.57 11.67 -5.49
CA ALA A 155 3.78 11.20 -6.62
C ALA A 155 2.42 11.92 -6.76
N TYR A 156 2.03 12.76 -5.81
CA TYR A 156 0.84 13.61 -5.94
C TYR A 156 1.09 14.77 -6.91
N ASP A 157 0.03 15.18 -7.59
CA ASP A 157 -0.10 16.49 -8.23
C ASP A 157 -1.52 17.01 -7.97
N ASP A 158 -1.92 18.10 -8.60
CA ASP A 158 -3.25 18.69 -8.39
C ASP A 158 -4.41 17.75 -8.77
N ASN A 159 -4.17 16.80 -9.68
CA ASN A 159 -5.16 15.86 -10.21
C ASN A 159 -5.07 14.46 -9.59
N VAL A 160 -4.02 14.16 -8.83
CA VAL A 160 -3.87 12.85 -8.17
C VAL A 160 -4.59 12.84 -6.82
N GLU A 161 -5.50 11.89 -6.64
CA GLU A 161 -6.22 11.64 -5.38
C GLU A 161 -5.75 10.38 -4.65
N ILE A 162 -5.12 9.44 -5.37
CA ILE A 162 -4.64 8.15 -4.85
C ILE A 162 -3.25 7.87 -5.42
N VAL A 163 -2.31 7.45 -4.56
CA VAL A 163 -0.99 6.97 -4.93
C VAL A 163 -0.84 5.49 -4.54
N LEU A 164 -0.47 4.66 -5.51
CA LEU A 164 -0.24 3.22 -5.32
C LEU A 164 1.26 2.94 -5.22
N GLY A 165 1.67 2.28 -4.13
CA GLY A 165 3.04 1.85 -3.91
C GLY A 165 3.20 0.33 -4.02
N TYR A 166 4.39 -0.11 -4.44
CA TYR A 166 4.75 -1.52 -4.46
C TYR A 166 5.14 -2.00 -3.05
N GLY A 167 4.44 -3.02 -2.53
CA GLY A 167 4.79 -3.70 -1.28
C GLY A 167 5.51 -5.01 -1.56
N ALA A 168 6.84 -4.97 -1.69
CA ALA A 168 7.66 -6.15 -1.97
C ALA A 168 7.74 -7.07 -0.74
N TYR A 169 7.81 -8.39 -0.97
CA TYR A 169 8.22 -9.33 0.07
C TYR A 169 9.74 -9.41 0.14
N GLU A 170 10.26 -9.44 1.38
CA GLU A 170 11.68 -9.69 1.63
C GLU A 170 12.12 -11.03 1.03
N GLU A 171 13.37 -11.05 0.55
CA GLU A 171 13.98 -12.26 0.05
C GLU A 171 14.31 -13.20 1.21
N GLN A 172 13.75 -14.40 1.16
CA GLN A 172 14.01 -15.47 2.12
C GLN A 172 14.39 -16.74 1.38
N LYS A 173 15.07 -17.65 2.08
CA LYS A 173 15.47 -18.95 1.51
C LYS A 173 14.24 -19.80 1.19
N GLY A 174 14.34 -20.61 0.14
CA GLY A 174 13.33 -21.60 -0.23
C GLY A 174 12.50 -21.23 -1.46
N PHE A 175 11.87 -22.24 -2.05
CA PHE A 175 11.08 -22.11 -3.27
C PHE A 175 9.77 -21.34 -3.05
N LEU A 176 9.13 -21.51 -1.88
CA LEU A 176 7.87 -20.84 -1.56
C LEU A 176 8.00 -19.30 -1.56
N ASN A 177 9.07 -18.75 -0.97
CA ASN A 177 9.31 -17.29 -0.99
C ASN A 177 9.52 -16.78 -2.41
N LYS A 178 10.23 -17.53 -3.27
CA LYS A 178 10.38 -17.18 -4.69
C LYS A 178 9.03 -17.13 -5.41
N LEU A 179 8.13 -18.08 -5.16
CA LEU A 179 6.78 -18.08 -5.72
C LEU A 179 5.95 -16.89 -5.21
N ILE A 180 5.97 -16.61 -3.90
CA ILE A 180 5.25 -15.47 -3.31
C ILE A 180 5.73 -14.15 -3.90
N ARG A 181 7.05 -13.96 -4.03
CA ARG A 181 7.63 -12.75 -4.64
C ARG A 181 7.26 -12.63 -6.11
N TYR A 182 7.30 -13.73 -6.87
CA TYR A 182 6.89 -13.75 -8.27
C TYR A 182 5.41 -13.33 -8.43
N ASP A 183 4.51 -13.94 -7.65
CA ASP A 183 3.09 -13.60 -7.68
C ASP A 183 2.86 -12.14 -7.27
N THR A 184 3.54 -11.67 -6.22
CA THR A 184 3.47 -10.28 -5.75
C THR A 184 3.92 -9.28 -6.81
N ILE A 185 5.02 -9.56 -7.51
CA ILE A 185 5.49 -8.73 -8.64
C ILE A 185 4.46 -8.74 -9.78
N ARG A 186 3.91 -9.90 -10.12
CA ARG A 186 2.91 -10.01 -11.19
C ARG A 186 1.65 -9.21 -10.88
N VAL A 187 1.13 -9.31 -9.66
CA VAL A 187 -0.02 -8.52 -9.18
C VAL A 187 0.33 -7.03 -9.23
N ALA A 188 1.53 -6.65 -8.79
CA ALA A 188 1.99 -5.25 -8.84
C ALA A 188 2.08 -4.68 -10.25
N ILE A 189 2.72 -5.40 -11.16
CA ILE A 189 2.81 -5.03 -12.57
C ILE A 189 1.40 -4.85 -13.15
N THR A 190 0.44 -5.68 -12.76
CA THR A 190 -0.96 -5.58 -13.21
C THR A 190 -1.62 -4.31 -12.70
N TYR A 191 -1.78 -4.12 -11.38
CA TYR A 191 -2.53 -2.95 -10.91
C TYR A 191 -1.83 -1.62 -11.23
N LEU A 192 -0.49 -1.58 -11.26
CA LEU A 192 0.26 -0.36 -11.65
C LEU A 192 0.09 -0.03 -13.13
N SER A 193 0.07 -1.04 -14.01
CA SER A 193 -0.15 -0.82 -15.44
C SER A 193 -1.54 -0.29 -15.72
N PHE A 194 -2.57 -0.88 -15.11
CA PHE A 194 -3.95 -0.40 -15.25
C PHE A 194 -4.14 1.00 -14.66
N ALA A 195 -3.48 1.31 -13.52
CA ALA A 195 -3.46 2.67 -12.98
C ALA A 195 -2.79 3.67 -13.94
N LYS A 196 -1.70 3.28 -14.63
CA LYS A 196 -1.07 4.12 -15.67
C LYS A 196 -1.93 4.33 -16.91
N TRP A 197 -2.86 3.43 -17.18
CA TRP A 197 -3.89 3.58 -18.21
C TRP A 197 -5.10 4.39 -17.76
N GLY A 198 -5.12 4.89 -16.51
CA GLY A 198 -6.24 5.68 -15.98
C GLY A 198 -7.45 4.83 -15.58
N ILE A 199 -7.30 3.51 -15.49
CA ILE A 199 -8.34 2.54 -15.12
C ILE A 199 -7.91 1.70 -13.91
N PRO A 200 -7.59 2.33 -12.77
CA PRO A 200 -7.18 1.60 -11.57
C PRO A 200 -8.35 0.72 -11.07
N TYR A 201 -8.05 -0.54 -10.73
CA TYR A 201 -9.04 -1.48 -10.19
C TYR A 201 -8.67 -2.01 -8.80
N MET A 202 -7.41 -1.81 -8.36
CA MET A 202 -6.87 -2.36 -7.12
C MET A 202 -5.68 -1.53 -6.65
N GLY A 203 -5.46 -1.53 -5.33
CA GLY A 203 -4.22 -1.16 -4.66
C GLY A 203 -3.98 -2.08 -3.46
N VAL A 204 -2.77 -2.07 -2.91
CA VAL A 204 -2.43 -2.87 -1.72
C VAL A 204 -2.31 -1.96 -0.52
N GLY A 205 -3.15 -2.17 0.50
CA GLY A 205 -3.25 -1.29 1.67
C GLY A 205 -1.95 -1.10 2.46
N ARG A 206 -0.99 -2.03 2.34
CA ARG A 206 0.32 -1.93 3.01
C ARG A 206 1.27 -0.87 2.42
N ASN A 207 0.93 -0.31 1.25
CA ASN A 207 1.68 0.77 0.61
C ASN A 207 0.73 1.59 -0.29
N LEU A 208 -0.24 2.25 0.34
CA LEU A 208 -1.31 2.98 -0.33
C LEU A 208 -1.47 4.35 0.31
N SER A 209 -1.55 5.40 -0.51
CA SER A 209 -1.87 6.74 -0.03
C SER A 209 -3.07 7.31 -0.78
N TYR A 210 -3.91 8.09 -0.09
CA TYR A 210 -4.98 8.86 -0.72
C TYR A 210 -5.34 10.09 0.10
N LYS A 211 -6.08 11.02 -0.50
CA LYS A 211 -6.66 12.20 0.19
C LYS A 211 -7.82 11.78 1.09
N LYS A 212 -7.80 12.17 2.36
CA LYS A 212 -8.78 11.81 3.40
C LYS A 212 -10.22 12.12 2.97
N ASP A 213 -10.46 13.21 2.24
CA ASP A 213 -11.78 13.57 1.70
C ASP A 213 -12.40 12.46 0.83
N LEU A 214 -11.57 11.67 0.12
CA LEU A 214 -12.05 10.56 -0.69
C LEU A 214 -12.71 9.47 0.16
N PHE A 215 -12.24 9.26 1.39
CA PHE A 215 -12.84 8.31 2.32
C PHE A 215 -14.25 8.74 2.72
N TYR A 216 -14.49 10.05 2.91
CA TYR A 216 -15.82 10.57 3.27
C TYR A 216 -16.78 10.64 2.07
N LYS A 217 -16.29 10.79 0.84
CA LYS A 217 -17.14 10.74 -0.36
C LYS A 217 -17.73 9.35 -0.63
N GLN A 218 -17.13 8.30 -0.06
CA GLN A 218 -17.48 6.90 -0.34
C GLN A 218 -18.20 6.20 0.83
N ASN A 219 -18.38 6.86 1.98
CA ASN A 219 -19.06 6.36 3.17
C ASN A 219 -20.19 7.28 3.61
#